data_AF-A0A7X1LRG7-F1
#
_entry.id   AF-A0A7X1LRG7-F1
#
_cell.length_a   1.000
_cell.length_b   1.000
_cell.length_c   1.000
_cell.angle_alpha   90.00
_cell.angle_beta   90.00
_cell.angle_gamma   90.00
#
_symmetry.space_group_name_H-M   'P 1'
#
loop_
_entity.id
_entity.type
_entity.pdbx_description
1 polymer ?
#
loop_
_entity_poly.entity_id
_entity_poly.type
_entity_poly.pdbx_seq_one_letter_code
_entity_poly.pdbx_strand_id
1 'polypeptide(L)'
;MTDASARWKQWHEDRTAAVSAPYGPLALTGTHWLEDRPDGRIPDIPGLWTADGDAVVLSATEADGLSVDGRPFAGRVRLGADAGPVAHARVALGERRLVVLVREGVWGVRDYDPGSAARRAFRGIAAGAYDPHWSVPGRFTPYARSRTVRVPNADGRARGLALAGELAFLLDGRERTLRAAVQPDGTLWAVFADATSGKSSFRFRFLYAEAPDAEGRTTVDFNRAVLPPCAFADHFICPFPPPGNTLDLAIPVGERSLL
;
A
#
# COMPACT_ATOMS: atom_id res chain seq x y z
N MET A 1 20.03 16.19 18.87
CA MET A 1 19.15 16.48 17.70
C MET A 1 19.71 15.98 16.36
N THR A 2 21.03 15.90 16.16
CA THR A 2 21.64 15.49 14.88
C THR A 2 21.37 14.03 14.50
N ASP A 3 21.30 13.10 15.47
CA ASP A 3 21.06 11.67 15.19
C ASP A 3 19.64 11.36 14.68
N ALA A 4 18.58 11.86 15.35
CA ALA A 4 17.21 11.57 14.95
C ALA A 4 16.85 12.14 13.57
N SER A 5 17.30 13.37 13.28
CA SER A 5 17.12 13.98 11.96
C SER A 5 17.91 13.23 10.88
N ALA A 6 19.13 12.77 11.16
CA ALA A 6 19.92 11.96 10.22
C ALA A 6 19.26 10.59 9.96
N ARG A 7 18.78 9.91 11.01
CA ARG A 7 18.02 8.66 10.87
C ARG A 7 16.73 8.85 10.07
N TRP A 8 16.04 9.98 10.24
CA TRP A 8 14.88 10.32 9.43
C TRP A 8 15.24 10.54 7.96
N LYS A 9 16.35 11.23 7.66
CA LYS A 9 16.81 11.41 6.27
C LYS A 9 17.14 10.08 5.61
N GLN A 10 17.90 9.22 6.28
CA GLN A 10 18.22 7.88 5.77
C GLN A 10 16.95 7.08 5.51
N TRP A 11 16.01 7.08 6.47
CA TRP A 11 14.71 6.43 6.30
C TRP A 11 13.95 6.97 5.07
N HIS A 12 13.97 8.28 4.84
CA HIS A 12 13.28 8.90 3.69
C HIS A 12 13.96 8.56 2.35
N GLU A 13 15.29 8.45 2.34
CA GLU A 13 16.07 7.98 1.19
C GLU A 13 15.76 6.51 0.88
N ASP A 14 15.79 5.64 1.88
CA ASP A 14 15.45 4.22 1.75
C ASP A 14 14.00 4.05 1.25
N ARG A 15 13.09 4.86 1.78
CA ARG A 15 11.69 4.92 1.37
C ARG A 15 11.54 5.35 -0.08
N THR A 16 12.29 6.36 -0.53
CA THR A 16 12.32 6.83 -1.92
C THR A 16 12.90 5.77 -2.88
N ALA A 17 13.95 5.07 -2.45
CA ALA A 17 14.52 3.94 -3.20
C ALA A 17 13.54 2.77 -3.29
N ALA A 18 12.83 2.44 -2.20
CA ALA A 18 11.88 1.34 -2.17
C ALA A 18 10.66 1.58 -3.09
N VAL A 19 10.13 2.80 -3.15
CA VAL A 19 9.00 3.10 -4.07
C VAL A 19 9.37 2.98 -5.53
N SER A 20 10.63 3.30 -5.85
CA SER A 20 11.20 3.32 -7.20
C SER A 20 12.07 2.10 -7.51
N ALA A 21 12.06 1.07 -6.66
CA ALA A 21 12.68 -0.20 -6.95
C ALA A 21 12.04 -0.84 -8.20
N PRO A 22 12.74 -1.75 -8.91
CA PRO A 22 12.23 -2.37 -10.15
C PRO A 22 10.81 -2.95 -10.03
N TYR A 23 10.44 -3.46 -8.86
CA TYR A 23 9.10 -4.00 -8.59
C TYR A 23 8.41 -3.30 -7.41
N GLY A 24 8.79 -2.04 -7.15
CA GLY A 24 8.15 -1.19 -6.14
C GLY A 24 6.78 -0.64 -6.62
N PRO A 25 6.08 0.13 -5.77
CA PRO A 25 4.82 0.79 -6.11
C PRO A 25 4.75 1.46 -7.49
N LEU A 26 5.80 2.17 -7.91
CA LEU A 26 5.82 2.86 -9.20
C LEU A 26 5.90 1.93 -10.42
N ALA A 27 6.25 0.67 -10.22
CA ALA A 27 6.27 -0.33 -11.28
C ALA A 27 4.87 -0.91 -11.57
N LEU A 28 3.87 -0.71 -10.70
CA LEU A 28 2.52 -1.22 -10.95
C LEU A 28 1.83 -0.42 -12.07
N THR A 29 1.64 -1.04 -13.23
CA THR A 29 1.02 -0.44 -14.43
C THR A 29 -0.40 -0.93 -14.68
N GLY A 30 -0.85 -1.95 -13.96
CA GLY A 30 -2.21 -2.47 -14.12
C GLY A 30 -2.67 -3.33 -12.95
N THR A 31 -3.97 -3.26 -12.63
CA THR A 31 -4.67 -4.30 -11.86
C THR A 31 -5.92 -4.67 -12.64
N HIS A 32 -5.99 -5.93 -13.07
CA HIS A 32 -7.03 -6.44 -13.95
C HIS A 32 -7.85 -7.48 -13.19
N TRP A 33 -9.09 -7.13 -12.83
CA TRP A 33 -10.02 -8.05 -12.19
C TRP A 33 -10.63 -8.98 -13.23
N LEU A 34 -10.59 -10.29 -12.99
CA LEU A 34 -11.04 -11.26 -13.98
C LEU A 34 -12.57 -11.29 -14.14
N GLU A 35 -13.32 -10.82 -13.13
CA GLU A 35 -14.77 -10.63 -13.24
C GLU A 35 -15.16 -9.63 -14.33
N ASP A 36 -14.31 -8.62 -14.56
CA ASP A 36 -14.49 -7.61 -15.61
C ASP A 36 -14.00 -8.11 -16.99
N ARG A 37 -13.47 -9.35 -17.07
CA ARG A 37 -12.83 -9.95 -18.25
C ARG A 37 -13.39 -11.35 -18.52
N PRO A 38 -14.70 -11.48 -18.84
CA PRO A 38 -15.34 -12.79 -19.01
C PRO A 38 -14.78 -13.61 -20.19
N ASP A 39 -14.14 -12.97 -21.16
CA ASP A 39 -13.47 -13.65 -22.28
C ASP A 39 -12.01 -14.05 -21.96
N GLY A 40 -11.56 -13.77 -20.73
CA GLY A 40 -10.23 -14.07 -20.22
C GLY A 40 -9.10 -13.23 -20.81
N ARG A 41 -9.40 -12.20 -21.61
CA ARG A 41 -8.36 -11.37 -22.23
C ARG A 41 -8.02 -10.16 -21.37
N ILE A 42 -6.73 -9.95 -21.15
CA ILE A 42 -6.22 -8.78 -20.45
C ILE A 42 -5.47 -7.90 -21.46
N PRO A 43 -5.75 -6.59 -21.55
CA PRO A 43 -5.03 -5.69 -22.47
C PRO A 43 -3.52 -5.75 -22.24
N ASP A 44 -2.75 -5.86 -23.32
CA ASP A 44 -1.28 -5.88 -23.34
C ASP A 44 -0.62 -6.96 -22.48
N ILE A 45 -1.38 -8.00 -22.12
CA ILE A 45 -0.91 -9.20 -21.42
C ILE A 45 -1.39 -10.42 -22.21
N PRO A 46 -0.49 -11.23 -22.78
CA PRO A 46 -0.85 -12.34 -23.63
C PRO A 46 -1.43 -13.51 -22.82
N GLY A 47 -1.99 -14.50 -23.54
CA GLY A 47 -2.70 -15.62 -22.95
C GLY A 47 -4.15 -15.31 -22.54
N LEU A 48 -4.84 -16.37 -22.10
CA LEU A 48 -6.20 -16.33 -21.57
C LEU A 48 -6.17 -16.62 -20.07
N TRP A 49 -6.75 -15.70 -19.29
CA TRP A 49 -6.74 -15.67 -17.84
C TRP A 49 -8.16 -15.78 -17.31
N THR A 50 -8.53 -16.93 -16.77
CA THR A 50 -9.89 -17.18 -16.27
C THR A 50 -9.88 -17.58 -14.81
N ALA A 51 -10.75 -16.98 -13.99
CA ALA A 51 -10.97 -17.47 -12.63
C ALA A 51 -11.69 -18.83 -12.68
N ASP A 52 -11.22 -19.80 -11.90
CA ASP A 52 -11.79 -21.14 -11.78
C ASP A 52 -11.74 -21.63 -10.34
N GLY A 53 -12.81 -21.30 -9.59
CA GLY A 53 -12.93 -21.58 -8.17
C GLY A 53 -11.88 -20.86 -7.34
N ASP A 54 -10.90 -21.61 -6.87
CA ASP A 54 -9.84 -21.20 -5.96
C ASP A 54 -8.52 -20.82 -6.65
N ALA A 55 -8.53 -20.69 -7.98
CA ALA A 55 -7.33 -20.37 -8.75
C ALA A 55 -7.65 -19.53 -9.99
N VAL A 56 -6.60 -18.96 -10.57
CA VAL A 56 -6.59 -18.46 -11.94
C VAL A 56 -6.04 -19.54 -12.87
N VAL A 57 -6.72 -19.79 -13.97
CA VAL A 57 -6.24 -20.63 -15.05
C VAL A 57 -5.65 -19.74 -16.13
N LEU A 58 -4.37 -19.94 -16.42
CA LEU A 58 -3.68 -19.32 -17.55
C LEU A 58 -3.55 -20.34 -18.68
N SER A 59 -4.00 -19.99 -19.88
CA SER A 59 -3.73 -20.73 -21.12
C SER A 59 -2.92 -19.85 -22.08
N ALA A 60 -1.80 -20.35 -22.60
CA ALA A 60 -0.90 -19.61 -23.48
C ALA A 60 -0.22 -20.55 -24.50
N THR A 61 0.36 -19.96 -25.53
CA THR A 61 1.16 -20.59 -26.58
C THR A 61 2.61 -20.13 -26.47
N GLU A 62 3.54 -20.79 -27.16
CA GLU A 62 4.95 -20.35 -27.19
C GLU A 62 5.11 -18.93 -27.75
N ALA A 63 4.23 -18.54 -28.70
CA ALA A 63 4.23 -17.21 -29.31
C ALA A 63 3.86 -16.08 -28.33
N ASP A 64 3.21 -16.41 -27.20
CA ASP A 64 2.85 -15.46 -26.16
C ASP A 64 4.07 -15.01 -25.33
N GLY A 65 5.19 -15.74 -25.39
CA GLY A 65 6.45 -15.35 -24.73
C GLY A 65 6.40 -15.33 -23.21
N LEU A 66 5.40 -15.96 -22.60
CA LEU A 66 5.25 -16.05 -21.15
C LEU A 66 6.23 -17.07 -20.57
N SER A 67 6.63 -16.81 -19.32
CA SER A 67 7.32 -17.79 -18.49
C SER A 67 6.52 -18.06 -17.22
N VAL A 68 6.59 -19.31 -16.75
CA VAL A 68 6.02 -19.75 -15.49
C VAL A 68 7.12 -20.42 -14.67
N ASP A 69 7.30 -19.97 -13.42
CA ASP A 69 8.36 -20.42 -12.51
C ASP A 69 9.76 -20.34 -13.16
N GLY A 70 9.99 -19.27 -13.93
CA GLY A 70 11.26 -18.98 -14.61
C GLY A 70 11.53 -19.80 -15.87
N ARG A 71 10.56 -20.57 -16.38
CA ARG A 71 10.70 -21.38 -17.60
C ARG A 71 9.74 -20.91 -18.69
N PRO A 72 10.14 -20.90 -19.98
CA PRO A 72 9.22 -20.66 -21.07
C PRO A 72 7.97 -21.54 -20.96
N PHE A 73 6.79 -20.98 -21.21
CA PHE A 73 5.52 -21.63 -20.94
C PHE A 73 4.60 -21.65 -22.16
N ALA A 74 4.05 -22.82 -22.45
CA ALA A 74 2.95 -23.04 -23.37
C ALA A 74 2.04 -24.15 -22.82
N GLY A 75 0.74 -24.04 -23.04
CA GLY A 75 -0.27 -24.94 -22.49
C GLY A 75 -1.15 -24.25 -21.45
N ARG A 76 -1.59 -25.00 -20.43
CA ARG A 76 -2.54 -24.54 -19.43
C ARG A 76 -2.02 -24.82 -18.02
N VAL A 77 -2.11 -23.83 -17.12
CA VAL A 77 -1.64 -23.91 -15.72
C VAL A 77 -2.66 -23.32 -14.77
N ARG A 78 -2.78 -23.90 -13.56
CA ARG A 78 -3.53 -23.34 -12.43
C ARG A 78 -2.58 -22.56 -11.51
N LEU A 79 -2.96 -21.33 -11.19
CA LEU A 79 -2.20 -20.38 -10.40
C LEU A 79 -3.02 -19.98 -9.17
N GLY A 80 -2.50 -20.27 -7.98
CA GLY A 80 -2.99 -19.64 -6.76
C GLY A 80 -2.54 -18.17 -6.70
N ALA A 81 -3.00 -17.45 -5.68
CA ALA A 81 -2.48 -16.11 -5.41
C ALA A 81 -0.98 -16.18 -5.08
N ASP A 82 -0.19 -15.31 -5.69
CA ASP A 82 1.23 -15.22 -5.40
C ASP A 82 1.43 -14.80 -3.94
N ALA A 83 2.27 -15.55 -3.24
CA ALA A 83 2.72 -15.23 -1.90
C ALA A 83 4.18 -14.73 -1.96
N GLY A 84 4.45 -13.58 -1.33
CA GLY A 84 5.81 -13.03 -1.23
C GLY A 84 6.11 -11.86 -2.17
N PRO A 85 7.41 -11.58 -2.41
CA PRO A 85 7.82 -10.41 -3.20
C PRO A 85 7.42 -10.50 -4.66
N VAL A 86 7.03 -9.36 -5.25
CA VAL A 86 6.65 -9.24 -6.68
C VAL A 86 7.74 -9.78 -7.62
N ALA A 87 9.02 -9.62 -7.27
CA ALA A 87 10.14 -10.13 -8.08
C ALA A 87 10.07 -11.65 -8.32
N HIS A 88 9.40 -12.38 -7.42
CA HIS A 88 9.21 -13.84 -7.46
C HIS A 88 7.83 -14.26 -7.97
N ALA A 89 7.06 -13.34 -8.58
CA ALA A 89 5.79 -13.69 -9.20
C ALA A 89 5.99 -14.88 -10.15
N ARG A 90 5.08 -15.85 -10.07
CA ARG A 90 5.22 -17.09 -10.83
C ARG A 90 5.18 -16.87 -12.33
N VAL A 91 4.42 -15.87 -12.80
CA VAL A 91 4.28 -15.56 -14.22
C VAL A 91 5.04 -14.28 -14.58
N ALA A 92 5.81 -14.34 -15.66
CA ALA A 92 6.52 -13.18 -16.19
C ALA A 92 6.41 -13.08 -17.71
N LEU A 93 6.48 -11.84 -18.21
CA LEU A 93 6.57 -11.48 -19.61
C LEU A 93 7.82 -10.61 -19.80
N GLY A 94 8.92 -11.23 -20.22
CA GLY A 94 10.24 -10.59 -20.17
C GLY A 94 10.58 -10.15 -18.73
N GLU A 95 10.82 -8.85 -18.54
CA GLU A 95 11.07 -8.28 -17.21
C GLU A 95 9.79 -7.95 -16.42
N ARG A 96 8.61 -7.94 -17.05
CA ARG A 96 7.35 -7.71 -16.34
C ARG A 96 7.04 -8.88 -15.41
N ARG A 97 6.39 -8.59 -14.28
CA ARG A 97 5.91 -9.57 -13.30
C ARG A 97 4.40 -9.51 -13.22
N LEU A 98 3.75 -10.64 -13.50
CA LEU A 98 2.30 -10.79 -13.51
C LEU A 98 1.89 -11.48 -12.22
N VAL A 99 1.45 -10.69 -11.25
CA VAL A 99 1.11 -11.15 -9.90
C VAL A 99 -0.36 -11.52 -9.85
N VAL A 100 -0.65 -12.79 -9.60
CA VAL A 100 -2.01 -13.26 -9.33
C VAL A 100 -2.38 -12.90 -7.89
N LEU A 101 -3.54 -12.30 -7.71
CA LEU A 101 -4.07 -11.95 -6.40
C LEU A 101 -5.54 -12.33 -6.28
N VAL A 102 -6.00 -12.51 -5.05
CA VAL A 102 -7.41 -12.62 -4.70
C VAL A 102 -7.74 -11.58 -3.64
N ARG A 103 -8.83 -10.84 -3.81
CA ARG A 103 -9.30 -9.87 -2.82
C ARG A 103 -10.81 -9.94 -2.72
N GLU A 104 -11.32 -10.15 -1.50
CA GLU A 104 -12.76 -10.31 -1.25
C GLU A 104 -13.40 -11.41 -2.14
N GLY A 105 -12.64 -12.47 -2.45
CA GLY A 105 -13.07 -13.56 -3.33
C GLY A 105 -12.95 -13.27 -4.83
N VAL A 106 -12.56 -12.05 -5.22
CA VAL A 106 -12.38 -11.67 -6.62
C VAL A 106 -10.92 -11.85 -7.03
N TRP A 107 -10.71 -12.65 -8.08
CA TRP A 107 -9.39 -12.88 -8.67
C TRP A 107 -8.97 -11.75 -9.59
N GLY A 108 -7.69 -11.42 -9.56
CA GLY A 108 -7.10 -10.44 -10.45
C GLY A 108 -5.64 -10.73 -10.78
N VAL A 109 -5.14 -10.01 -11.78
CA VAL A 109 -3.74 -10.03 -12.21
C VAL A 109 -3.21 -8.62 -12.13
N ARG A 110 -2.08 -8.45 -11.44
CA ARG A 110 -1.33 -7.20 -11.39
C ARG A 110 -0.16 -7.25 -12.34
N ASP A 111 0.00 -6.20 -13.12
CA ASP A 111 1.13 -6.04 -14.03
C ASP A 111 2.15 -5.08 -13.42
N TYR A 112 3.32 -5.60 -13.11
CA TYR A 112 4.46 -4.81 -12.66
C TYR A 112 5.50 -4.73 -13.78
N ASP A 113 5.72 -3.53 -14.29
CA ASP A 113 6.72 -3.21 -15.29
C ASP A 113 7.90 -2.43 -14.66
N PRO A 114 9.10 -3.03 -14.55
CA PRO A 114 10.29 -2.31 -14.06
C PRO A 114 10.73 -1.17 -14.98
N GLY A 115 10.26 -1.17 -16.23
CA GLY A 115 10.38 -0.11 -17.21
C GLY A 115 9.20 0.85 -17.24
N SER A 116 8.36 0.93 -16.21
CA SER A 116 7.17 1.81 -16.24
C SER A 116 7.52 3.29 -16.48
N ALA A 117 6.64 3.99 -17.19
CA ALA A 117 6.78 5.43 -17.40
C ALA A 117 6.78 6.21 -16.06
N ALA A 118 5.93 5.82 -15.11
CA ALA A 118 5.88 6.41 -13.78
C ALA A 118 7.22 6.30 -13.04
N ARG A 119 7.88 5.14 -13.09
CA ARG A 119 9.19 4.93 -12.48
C ARG A 119 10.29 5.76 -13.14
N ARG A 120 10.29 5.88 -14.48
CA ARG A 120 11.23 6.74 -15.21
C ARG A 120 11.01 8.24 -14.96
N ALA A 121 9.76 8.64 -14.76
CA ALA A 121 9.38 10.03 -14.51
C ALA A 121 9.56 10.46 -13.04
N PHE A 122 9.64 9.51 -12.11
CA PHE A 122 9.76 9.79 -10.69
C PHE A 122 11.02 10.62 -10.36
N ARG A 123 10.84 11.67 -9.55
CA ARG A 123 11.93 12.55 -9.07
C ARG A 123 12.17 12.49 -7.58
N GLY A 124 11.27 11.85 -6.83
CA GLY A 124 11.36 11.71 -5.38
C GLY A 124 10.02 11.98 -4.69
N ILE A 125 10.05 11.92 -3.37
CA ILE A 125 8.90 12.25 -2.52
C ILE A 125 9.21 13.55 -1.77
N ALA A 126 8.35 14.54 -1.93
CA ALA A 126 8.41 15.75 -1.13
C ALA A 126 7.96 15.43 0.30
N ALA A 127 8.79 15.77 1.30
CA ALA A 127 8.45 15.65 2.71
C ALA A 127 8.65 16.99 3.45
N GLY A 128 8.01 17.14 4.61
CA GLY A 128 8.33 18.21 5.55
C GLY A 128 9.66 17.93 6.27
N ALA A 129 10.32 18.97 6.77
CA ALA A 129 11.53 18.79 7.57
C ALA A 129 11.23 18.05 8.88
N TYR A 130 12.17 17.22 9.35
CA TYR A 130 12.04 16.56 10.64
C TYR A 130 11.88 17.58 11.77
N ASP A 131 10.90 17.33 12.64
CA ASP A 131 10.64 18.11 13.84
C ASP A 131 10.23 17.16 14.98
N PRO A 132 11.02 17.09 16.08
CA PRO A 132 10.74 16.19 17.19
C PRO A 132 9.42 16.49 17.90
N HIS A 133 8.84 17.68 17.74
CA HIS A 133 7.53 18.02 18.27
C HIS A 133 6.42 17.10 17.73
N TRP A 134 6.60 16.56 16.53
CA TRP A 134 5.64 15.69 15.85
C TRP A 134 5.86 14.19 16.10
N SER A 135 6.76 13.85 17.02
CA SER A 135 7.00 12.50 17.50
C SER A 135 6.66 12.42 18.98
N VAL A 136 5.44 11.98 19.28
CA VAL A 136 4.88 12.03 20.64
C VAL A 136 4.59 10.62 21.19
N PRO A 137 4.64 10.42 22.52
CA PRO A 137 4.18 9.18 23.13
C PRO A 137 2.71 8.90 22.79
N GLY A 138 2.43 7.64 22.46
CA GLY A 138 1.09 7.14 22.18
C GLY A 138 0.71 5.97 23.10
N ARG A 139 -0.59 5.77 23.27
CA ARG A 139 -1.15 4.61 23.95
C ARG A 139 -2.19 3.93 23.08
N PHE A 140 -1.93 2.69 22.71
CA PHE A 140 -2.85 1.83 22.00
C PHE A 140 -3.77 1.08 22.98
N THR A 141 -5.08 1.17 22.74
CA THR A 141 -6.09 0.40 23.45
C THR A 141 -6.82 -0.49 22.45
N PRO A 142 -6.64 -1.82 22.51
CA PRO A 142 -7.33 -2.73 21.60
C PRO A 142 -8.83 -2.74 21.87
N TYR A 143 -9.62 -2.94 20.82
CA TYR A 143 -11.05 -3.19 20.95
C TYR A 143 -11.28 -4.60 21.53
N ALA A 144 -12.29 -4.73 22.41
CA ALA A 144 -12.67 -6.02 22.98
C ALA A 144 -13.16 -7.04 21.93
N ARG A 145 -13.58 -6.57 20.75
CA ARG A 145 -13.99 -7.38 19.60
C ARG A 145 -13.53 -6.70 18.32
N SER A 146 -13.22 -7.49 17.30
CA SER A 146 -12.89 -6.98 15.97
C SER A 146 -14.00 -6.05 15.47
N ARG A 147 -13.62 -4.85 15.03
CA ARG A 147 -14.55 -3.88 14.43
C ARG A 147 -14.21 -3.73 12.97
N THR A 148 -15.21 -3.79 12.09
CA THR A 148 -15.04 -3.49 10.67
C THR A 148 -15.91 -2.28 10.32
N VAL A 149 -15.29 -1.25 9.75
CA VAL A 149 -16.00 -0.07 9.25
C VAL A 149 -15.99 -0.07 7.73
N ARG A 150 -17.07 0.39 7.10
CA ARG A 150 -17.13 0.56 5.65
C ARG A 150 -16.55 1.92 5.29
N VAL A 151 -15.49 1.94 4.49
CA VAL A 151 -14.82 3.17 4.03
C VAL A 151 -14.72 3.18 2.51
N PRO A 152 -14.82 4.35 1.85
CA PRO A 152 -14.48 4.49 0.44
C PRO A 152 -13.01 4.09 0.21
N ASN A 153 -12.72 3.51 -0.95
CA ASN A 153 -11.35 3.26 -1.38
C ASN A 153 -11.02 4.10 -2.63
N ALA A 154 -9.73 4.15 -3.00
CA ALA A 154 -9.22 4.97 -4.10
C ALA A 154 -9.90 4.69 -5.46
N ASP A 155 -10.45 3.49 -5.66
CA ASP A 155 -11.21 3.09 -6.86
C ASP A 155 -12.71 3.45 -6.80
N GLY A 156 -13.13 4.23 -5.80
CA GLY A 156 -14.52 4.67 -5.62
C GLY A 156 -15.45 3.66 -4.96
N ARG A 157 -15.00 2.43 -4.69
CA ARG A 157 -15.83 1.40 -4.06
C ARG A 157 -15.61 1.39 -2.55
N ALA A 158 -16.70 1.33 -1.78
CA ALA A 158 -16.63 1.18 -0.34
C ALA A 158 -16.32 -0.27 0.06
N ARG A 159 -15.40 -0.47 1.00
CA ARG A 159 -14.96 -1.79 1.50
C ARG A 159 -14.83 -1.82 3.01
N GLY A 160 -14.80 -3.03 3.57
CA GLY A 160 -14.54 -3.23 4.99
C GLY A 160 -13.09 -2.94 5.34
N LEU A 161 -12.86 -2.06 6.32
CA LEU A 161 -11.59 -1.84 6.97
C LEU A 161 -11.68 -2.38 8.40
N ALA A 162 -10.95 -3.47 8.66
CA ALA A 162 -10.83 -4.02 10.01
C ALA A 162 -9.96 -3.10 10.87
N LEU A 163 -10.48 -2.71 12.02
CA LEU A 163 -9.83 -1.89 13.03
C LEU A 163 -9.68 -2.71 14.30
N ALA A 164 -8.50 -2.61 14.90
CA ALA A 164 -8.09 -3.39 16.05
C ALA A 164 -8.14 -2.57 17.35
N GLY A 165 -8.09 -1.24 17.28
CA GLY A 165 -8.13 -0.40 18.47
C GLY A 165 -7.94 1.08 18.18
N GLU A 166 -7.67 1.81 19.26
CA GLU A 166 -7.48 3.26 19.28
C GLU A 166 -6.09 3.62 19.78
N LEU A 167 -5.37 4.43 19.01
CA LEU A 167 -4.07 4.99 19.32
C LEU A 167 -4.29 6.44 19.79
N ALA A 168 -4.30 6.64 21.11
CA ALA A 168 -4.44 7.94 21.75
C ALA A 168 -3.07 8.59 21.94
N PHE A 169 -2.99 9.91 21.79
CA PHE A 169 -1.76 10.70 21.98
C PHE A 169 -2.08 12.15 22.34
N LEU A 170 -1.14 12.80 23.01
CA LEU A 170 -1.23 14.22 23.35
C LEU A 170 -0.36 15.02 22.38
N LEU A 171 -0.95 16.02 21.73
CA LEU A 171 -0.22 16.95 20.87
C LEU A 171 -0.74 18.37 21.14
N ASP A 172 0.16 19.32 21.37
CA ASP A 172 -0.22 20.70 21.75
C ASP A 172 -1.25 20.77 22.89
N GLY A 173 -1.10 19.90 23.91
CA GLY A 173 -2.00 19.86 25.06
C GLY A 173 -3.42 19.37 24.77
N ARG A 174 -3.72 18.94 23.54
CA ARG A 174 -5.02 18.35 23.16
C ARG A 174 -4.87 16.85 22.91
N GLU A 175 -5.66 16.06 23.61
CA GLU A 175 -5.76 14.62 23.37
C GLU A 175 -6.42 14.36 22.01
N ARG A 176 -5.82 13.46 21.25
CA ARG A 176 -6.29 13.03 19.92
C ARG A 176 -6.16 11.53 19.81
N THR A 177 -6.95 10.96 18.92
CA THR A 177 -7.00 9.52 18.70
C THR A 177 -7.01 9.19 17.21
N LEU A 178 -6.26 8.17 16.82
CA LEU A 178 -6.38 7.51 15.53
C LEU A 178 -6.87 6.08 15.74
N ARG A 179 -7.86 5.66 14.97
CA ARG A 179 -8.26 4.26 14.88
C ARG A 179 -7.28 3.51 13.99
N ALA A 180 -6.76 2.39 14.47
CA ALA A 180 -5.71 1.64 13.80
C ALA A 180 -6.08 0.17 13.62
N ALA A 181 -5.55 -0.42 12.56
CA ALA A 181 -5.43 -1.87 12.41
C ALA A 181 -4.09 -2.34 12.99
N VAL A 182 -3.98 -3.64 13.25
CA VAL A 182 -2.73 -4.30 13.66
C VAL A 182 -2.28 -5.19 12.50
N GLN A 183 -1.04 -5.00 12.05
CA GLN A 183 -0.40 -5.83 11.03
C GLN A 183 0.06 -7.18 11.62
N PRO A 184 0.36 -8.20 10.80
CA PRO A 184 0.77 -9.52 11.29
C PRO A 184 2.00 -9.51 12.22
N ASP A 185 2.90 -8.53 12.06
CA ASP A 185 4.08 -8.32 12.89
C ASP A 185 3.82 -7.50 14.18
N GLY A 186 2.56 -7.11 14.42
CA GLY A 186 2.14 -6.28 15.55
C GLY A 186 2.19 -4.77 15.28
N THR A 187 2.80 -4.33 14.17
CA THR A 187 2.88 -2.91 13.81
C THR A 187 1.48 -2.33 13.64
N LEU A 188 1.21 -1.17 14.26
CA LEU A 188 -0.05 -0.47 14.09
C LEU A 188 -0.06 0.28 12.77
N TRP A 189 -1.20 0.23 12.06
CA TRP A 189 -1.40 0.96 10.83
C TRP A 189 -2.67 1.82 10.92
N ALA A 190 -2.51 3.13 10.75
CA ALA A 190 -3.60 4.09 10.69
C ALA A 190 -3.60 4.82 9.34
N VAL A 191 -4.79 4.96 8.76
CA VAL A 191 -5.03 5.87 7.64
C VAL A 191 -5.62 7.15 8.20
N PHE A 192 -5.01 8.29 7.92
CA PHE A 192 -5.47 9.57 8.45
C PHE A 192 -5.45 10.67 7.41
N ALA A 193 -6.29 11.68 7.63
CA ALA A 193 -6.23 12.97 6.98
C ALA A 193 -6.02 14.05 8.04
N ASP A 194 -5.54 15.20 7.60
CA ASP A 194 -5.31 16.38 8.42
C ASP A 194 -5.64 17.65 7.62
N ALA A 195 -5.50 18.84 8.20
CA ALA A 195 -5.89 20.08 7.52
C ALA A 195 -5.09 20.38 6.24
N THR A 196 -3.95 19.72 6.02
CA THR A 196 -3.15 19.78 4.79
C THR A 196 -3.65 18.87 3.67
N SER A 197 -4.44 17.85 4.00
CA SER A 197 -4.83 16.78 3.07
C SER A 197 -5.68 17.30 1.92
N GLY A 198 -5.30 16.94 0.69
CA GLY A 198 -5.94 17.40 -0.54
C GLY A 198 -5.65 18.87 -0.89
N LYS A 199 -4.76 19.53 -0.13
CA LYS A 199 -4.30 20.91 -0.35
C LYS A 199 -2.80 20.91 -0.58
N SER A 200 -2.02 21.02 0.49
CA SER A 200 -0.55 21.02 0.46
C SER A 200 0.07 19.64 0.67
N SER A 201 -0.75 18.61 0.89
CA SER A 201 -0.38 17.20 0.89
C SER A 201 -1.43 16.35 0.15
N PHE A 202 -1.10 15.10 -0.14
CA PHE A 202 -2.02 14.12 -0.71
C PHE A 202 -3.28 13.97 0.16
N ARG A 203 -4.35 13.43 -0.42
CA ARG A 203 -5.69 13.39 0.18
C ARG A 203 -5.79 12.67 1.53
N PHE A 204 -4.81 11.82 1.84
CA PHE A 204 -4.63 11.14 3.13
C PHE A 204 -3.23 10.52 3.19
N ARG A 205 -2.79 10.11 4.36
CA ARG A 205 -1.48 9.47 4.59
C ARG A 205 -1.62 8.25 5.48
N PHE A 206 -0.60 7.41 5.45
CA PHE A 206 -0.49 6.26 6.36
C PHE A 206 0.49 6.60 7.48
N LEU A 207 0.12 6.24 8.69
CA LEU A 207 1.00 6.25 9.86
C LEU A 207 1.21 4.80 10.30
N TYR A 208 2.48 4.44 10.46
CA TYR A 208 2.89 3.17 11.03
C TYR A 208 3.54 3.45 12.38
N ALA A 209 3.03 2.83 13.44
CA ALA A 209 3.63 2.88 14.77
C ALA A 209 4.08 1.47 15.16
N GLU A 210 5.22 1.38 15.84
CA GLU A 210 5.74 0.10 16.31
C GLU A 210 4.73 -0.62 17.21
N ALA A 211 4.84 -1.95 17.26
CA ALA A 211 4.01 -2.78 18.13
C ALA A 211 4.05 -2.23 19.57
N PRO A 212 2.89 -2.00 20.21
CA PRO A 212 2.87 -1.45 21.55
C PRO A 212 3.44 -2.44 22.57
N ASP A 213 3.99 -1.93 23.66
CA ASP A 213 4.44 -2.75 24.79
C ASP A 213 3.26 -3.36 25.57
N ALA A 214 3.56 -4.10 26.64
CA ALA A 214 2.57 -4.77 27.48
C ALA A 214 1.58 -3.79 28.14
N GLU A 215 1.97 -2.52 28.33
CA GLU A 215 1.14 -1.46 28.88
C GLU A 215 0.39 -0.67 27.79
N GLY A 216 0.57 -1.04 26.52
CA GLY A 216 -0.03 -0.39 25.35
C GLY A 216 0.74 0.81 24.85
N ARG A 217 1.97 1.08 25.32
CA ARG A 217 2.75 2.27 24.95
C ARG A 217 3.46 2.07 23.61
N THR A 218 3.47 3.12 22.80
CA THR A 218 4.20 3.19 21.51
C THR A 218 4.52 4.65 21.19
N THR A 219 5.05 4.94 20.01
CA THR A 219 5.30 6.31 19.52
C THR A 219 4.42 6.64 18.33
N VAL A 220 3.78 7.81 18.36
CA VAL A 220 3.09 8.40 17.21
C VAL A 220 4.04 9.39 16.54
N ASP A 221 4.69 8.95 15.45
CA ASP A 221 5.65 9.78 14.71
C ASP A 221 5.09 10.23 13.36
N PHE A 222 4.57 11.45 13.31
CA PHE A 222 4.08 12.04 12.07
C PHE A 222 5.22 12.42 11.11
N ASN A 223 6.48 12.52 11.57
CA ASN A 223 7.61 12.73 10.66
C ASN A 223 7.78 11.58 9.67
N ARG A 224 7.30 10.39 10.06
CA ARG A 224 7.34 9.17 9.25
C ARG A 224 5.99 8.80 8.65
N ALA A 225 5.04 9.74 8.62
CA ALA A 225 3.81 9.55 7.85
C ALA A 225 4.14 9.47 6.36
N VAL A 226 3.62 8.44 5.68
CA VAL A 226 3.95 8.15 4.28
C VAL A 226 2.74 8.34 3.37
N LEU A 227 3.03 8.61 2.10
CA LEU A 227 2.07 8.52 1.02
C LEU A 227 1.61 7.06 0.87
N PRO A 228 0.31 6.83 0.71
CA PRO A 228 -0.22 5.51 0.43
C PRO A 228 0.24 5.03 -0.96
N PRO A 229 0.29 3.71 -1.24
CA PRO A 229 0.63 3.19 -2.57
C PRO A 229 -0.18 3.79 -3.73
N CYS A 230 -1.45 4.14 -3.49
CA CYS A 230 -2.30 4.80 -4.50
C CYS A 230 -1.86 6.22 -4.88
N ALA A 231 -0.94 6.84 -4.14
CA ALA A 231 -0.32 8.09 -4.56
C ALA A 231 0.72 7.87 -5.68
N PHE A 232 1.22 6.64 -5.86
CA PHE A 232 2.24 6.28 -6.85
C PHE A 232 1.65 5.60 -8.09
N ALA A 233 0.56 4.86 -7.94
CA ALA A 233 -0.16 4.22 -9.04
C ALA A 233 -1.65 4.05 -8.73
N ASP A 234 -2.51 4.39 -9.69
CA ASP A 234 -3.98 4.32 -9.55
C ASP A 234 -4.52 2.89 -9.37
N HIS A 235 -3.69 1.89 -9.65
CA HIS A 235 -4.03 0.48 -9.57
C HIS A 235 -3.97 -0.07 -8.13
N PHE A 236 -3.62 0.76 -7.14
CA PHE A 236 -3.73 0.40 -5.73
C PHE A 236 -5.08 0.78 -5.12
N ILE A 237 -5.74 -0.21 -4.53
CA ILE A 237 -6.97 0.00 -3.76
C ILE A 237 -6.63 0.32 -2.30
N CYS A 238 -6.31 1.59 -2.05
CA CYS A 238 -6.09 2.11 -0.70
C CYS A 238 -7.42 2.61 -0.08
N PRO A 239 -7.69 2.33 1.21
CA PRO A 239 -8.85 2.90 1.88
C PRO A 239 -8.62 4.36 2.22
N PHE A 240 -9.69 5.14 2.24
CA PHE A 240 -9.71 6.47 2.83
C PHE A 240 -9.73 6.39 4.36
N PRO A 241 -9.38 7.49 5.06
CA PRO A 241 -9.44 7.54 6.51
C PRO A 241 -10.83 7.11 7.05
N PRO A 242 -10.89 6.21 8.04
CA PRO A 242 -12.15 5.87 8.67
C PRO A 242 -12.72 7.08 9.45
N PRO A 243 -14.03 7.10 9.75
CA PRO A 243 -14.62 8.13 10.59
C PRO A 243 -13.83 8.29 11.90
N GLY A 244 -13.48 9.53 12.24
CA GLY A 244 -12.64 9.87 13.40
C GLY A 244 -11.15 10.05 13.10
N ASN A 245 -10.64 9.57 11.96
CA ASN A 245 -9.22 9.74 11.58
C ASN A 245 -8.96 10.97 10.70
N THR A 246 -9.80 11.99 10.79
CA THR A 246 -9.54 13.30 10.16
C THR A 246 -9.23 14.28 11.27
N LEU A 247 -7.96 14.68 11.37
CA LEU A 247 -7.48 15.58 12.41
C LEU A 247 -7.72 17.03 11.99
N ASP A 248 -8.08 17.88 12.95
CA ASP A 248 -8.46 19.30 12.75
C ASP A 248 -7.27 20.26 12.63
N LEU A 249 -6.04 19.76 12.69
CA LEU A 249 -4.81 20.54 12.63
C LEU A 249 -4.02 20.25 11.35
N ALA A 250 -3.17 21.19 10.95
CA ALA A 250 -2.21 20.98 9.85
C ALA A 250 -1.00 20.22 10.37
N ILE A 251 -0.61 19.15 9.68
CA ILE A 251 0.58 18.35 10.02
C ILE A 251 1.65 18.59 8.93
N PRO A 252 2.63 19.48 9.16
CA PRO A 252 3.58 19.95 8.14
C PRO A 252 4.73 18.98 7.88
N VAL A 253 4.90 17.95 8.72
CA VAL A 253 5.95 16.92 8.61
C VAL A 253 5.46 15.68 7.85
N GLY A 254 6.38 14.77 7.52
CA GLY A 254 6.09 13.55 6.77
C GLY A 254 5.97 13.79 5.26
N GLU A 255 5.72 12.71 4.51
CA GLU A 255 5.55 12.79 3.06
C GLU A 255 4.30 13.63 2.70
N ARG A 256 4.37 14.38 1.60
CA ARG A 256 3.33 15.32 1.15
C ARG A 256 2.83 15.04 -0.26
N SER A 257 3.74 14.94 -1.22
CA SER A 257 3.43 14.76 -2.64
C SER A 257 4.62 14.13 -3.37
N LEU A 258 4.40 13.72 -4.61
CA LEU A 258 5.51 13.41 -5.52
C LEU A 258 6.16 14.71 -6.00
N LEU A 259 7.46 14.63 -6.33
CA LEU A 259 8.24 15.70 -6.99
C LEU A 259 8.16 15.59 -8.52
#